data_AF-B8ZVR4-F1
#
_entry.id   AF-B8ZVR4-F1
#
_cell.length_a   1.000
_cell.length_b   1.000
_cell.length_c   1.000
_cell.angle_alpha   90.00
_cell.angle_beta   90.00
_cell.angle_gamma   90.00
#
_symmetry.space_group_name_H-M   'P 1'
#
loop_
_entity.id
_entity.type
_entity.pdbx_description
1 polymer ?
#
loop_
_entity_poly.entity_id
_entity_poly.type
_entity_poly.pdbx_seq_one_letter_code
_entity_poly.pdbx_strand_id
1 'polypeptide(L)'
;MAFVSSGYNPDKPMENRITDIGPKKYDQFYPPVIAKNKGKGLYHEYLKPGVLVHVAESGDDFTVRCGGARVMSTTHIREIVIAEKHWDGHLRFTTRNNMEFMVDSKDKVEPLVKDLESRKFDGGSFKFPIGGTGAGISNIVHTQGWIHCHTPATDAWGTVKATMDEVLREFQILRMPAHL
;
A
#
# COMPACT_ATOMS: atom_id res chain seq x y z
N MET A 1 -14.00 -7.28 29.97
CA MET A 1 -14.61 -7.40 28.63
C MET A 1 -15.77 -8.37 28.73
N ALA A 2 -16.93 -8.04 28.17
CA ALA A 2 -18.06 -8.96 28.07
C ALA A 2 -17.91 -9.84 26.83
N PHE A 3 -18.44 -11.06 26.88
CA PHE A 3 -18.54 -11.90 25.70
C PHE A 3 -19.65 -11.37 24.79
N VAL A 4 -19.34 -11.20 23.50
CA VAL A 4 -20.31 -10.81 22.47
C VAL A 4 -20.26 -11.88 21.38
N SER A 5 -21.35 -12.63 21.22
CA SER A 5 -21.44 -13.71 20.22
C SER A 5 -21.48 -13.15 18.80
N SER A 6 -20.82 -13.85 17.87
CA SER A 6 -20.94 -13.59 16.43
C SER A 6 -22.17 -14.24 15.78
N GLY A 7 -22.94 -15.04 16.53
CA GLY A 7 -23.95 -15.95 16.02
C GLY A 7 -23.48 -17.40 15.84
N TYR A 8 -22.19 -17.68 16.07
CA TYR A 8 -21.65 -19.04 16.15
C TYR A 8 -22.22 -19.81 17.35
N ASN A 9 -22.57 -21.08 17.13
CA ASN A 9 -23.06 -21.99 18.16
C ASN A 9 -22.01 -23.08 18.50
N PRO A 10 -21.42 -23.09 19.71
CA PRO A 10 -20.43 -24.11 20.09
C PRO A 10 -21.01 -25.52 20.23
N ASP A 11 -22.31 -25.67 20.50
CA ASP A 11 -22.98 -26.97 20.59
C ASP A 11 -23.29 -27.56 19.21
N LYS A 12 -23.34 -26.70 18.18
CA LYS A 12 -23.60 -27.07 16.79
C LYS A 12 -22.55 -26.43 15.86
N PRO A 13 -21.28 -26.83 15.96
CA PRO A 13 -20.17 -26.13 15.30
C PRO A 13 -20.19 -26.22 13.78
N MET A 14 -21.03 -27.07 13.19
CA MET A 14 -21.18 -27.23 11.74
C MET A 14 -22.41 -26.49 11.18
N GLU A 15 -23.34 -26.05 12.03
CA GLU A 15 -24.51 -25.29 11.60
C GLU A 15 -24.08 -23.90 11.09
N ASN A 16 -24.60 -23.47 9.93
CA ASN A 16 -24.27 -22.19 9.29
C ASN A 16 -22.77 -21.95 8.98
N ARG A 17 -21.95 -23.00 8.94
CA ARG A 17 -20.53 -22.89 8.57
C ARG A 17 -20.39 -22.70 7.06
N ILE A 18 -19.73 -21.60 6.66
CA ILE A 18 -19.35 -21.34 5.26
C ILE A 18 -17.86 -21.68 5.08
N THR A 19 -17.53 -22.59 4.14
CA THR A 19 -16.16 -22.98 3.80
C THR A 19 -15.92 -22.94 2.29
N ASP A 20 -14.65 -23.04 1.87
CA ASP A 20 -14.25 -23.23 0.46
C ASP A 20 -14.64 -22.10 -0.51
N ILE A 21 -14.86 -20.88 0.00
CA ILE A 21 -15.27 -19.71 -0.81
C ILE A 21 -14.11 -18.96 -1.50
N GLY A 22 -12.86 -19.20 -1.09
CA GLY A 22 -11.68 -18.50 -1.64
C GLY A 22 -11.68 -16.98 -1.39
N PRO A 23 -10.82 -16.23 -2.11
CA PRO A 23 -10.78 -14.78 -2.01
C PRO A 23 -11.92 -14.12 -2.81
N LYS A 24 -12.22 -12.87 -2.49
CA LYS A 24 -13.03 -12.02 -3.37
C LYS A 24 -12.28 -11.81 -4.70
N LYS A 25 -13.02 -11.78 -5.80
CA LYS A 25 -12.44 -11.54 -7.12
C LYS A 25 -11.93 -10.10 -7.19
N TYR A 26 -10.69 -9.92 -7.64
CA TYR A 26 -9.98 -8.64 -7.59
C TYR A 26 -10.68 -7.51 -8.38
N ASP A 27 -11.46 -7.85 -9.41
CA ASP A 27 -12.13 -6.89 -10.29
C ASP A 27 -13.33 -6.20 -9.63
N GLN A 28 -13.80 -6.72 -8.49
CA GLN A 28 -14.77 -6.06 -7.63
C GLN A 28 -14.22 -4.77 -6.99
N PHE A 29 -12.90 -4.59 -6.99
CA PHE A 29 -12.22 -3.47 -6.31
C PHE A 29 -11.46 -2.55 -7.26
N TYR A 30 -11.56 -2.77 -8.58
CA TYR A 30 -10.87 -1.92 -9.53
C TYR A 30 -11.43 -0.50 -9.53
N PRO A 31 -10.56 0.52 -9.55
CA PRO A 31 -10.97 1.85 -9.96
C PRO A 31 -11.62 1.79 -11.35
N PRO A 32 -12.64 2.63 -11.64
CA PRO A 32 -13.30 2.64 -12.94
C PRO A 32 -12.34 2.75 -14.13
N VAL A 33 -11.29 3.60 -14.02
CA VAL A 33 -10.28 3.76 -15.07
C VAL A 33 -9.50 2.47 -15.33
N ILE A 34 -9.14 1.72 -14.29
CA ILE A 34 -8.45 0.43 -14.41
C ILE A 34 -9.37 -0.62 -15.02
N ALA A 35 -10.62 -0.69 -14.56
CA ALA A 35 -11.60 -1.65 -15.09
C ALA A 35 -11.83 -1.46 -16.59
N LYS A 36 -11.95 -0.20 -17.05
CA LYS A 36 -12.15 0.17 -18.45
C LYS A 36 -10.92 -0.10 -19.34
N ASN A 37 -9.72 0.14 -18.80
CA ASN A 37 -8.45 0.07 -19.54
C ASN A 37 -7.68 -1.24 -19.35
N LYS A 38 -8.21 -2.22 -18.62
CA LYS A 38 -7.52 -3.49 -18.38
C LYS A 38 -7.18 -4.18 -19.70
N GLY A 39 -5.88 -4.44 -19.92
CA GLY A 39 -5.35 -5.07 -21.13
C GLY A 39 -5.20 -4.12 -22.34
N LYS A 40 -5.45 -2.81 -22.16
CA LYS A 40 -5.40 -1.78 -23.22
C LYS A 40 -4.38 -0.68 -22.91
N GLY A 41 -3.40 -0.97 -22.05
CA GLY A 41 -2.31 -0.05 -21.72
C GLY A 41 -1.34 0.10 -22.89
N LEU A 42 -0.90 1.33 -23.15
CA LEU A 42 0.03 1.67 -24.23
C LEU A 42 1.46 1.77 -23.70
N TYR A 43 1.68 2.60 -22.67
CA TYR A 43 2.97 2.77 -22.02
C TYR A 43 2.81 3.28 -20.59
N HIS A 44 3.93 3.39 -19.88
CA HIS A 44 3.99 4.03 -18.57
C HIS A 44 5.21 4.95 -18.49
N GLU A 45 5.13 5.94 -17.60
CA GLU A 45 6.22 6.90 -17.36
C GLU A 45 6.32 7.22 -15.88
N TYR A 46 7.56 7.46 -15.40
CA TYR A 46 7.81 8.02 -14.08
C TYR A 46 7.82 9.55 -14.17
N LEU A 47 6.82 10.20 -13.58
CA LEU A 47 6.71 11.67 -13.60
C LEU A 47 7.65 12.32 -12.58
N LYS A 48 7.80 11.70 -11.41
CA LYS A 48 8.74 12.04 -10.33
C LYS A 48 8.92 10.81 -9.43
N PRO A 49 9.92 10.77 -8.51
CA PRO A 49 10.03 9.65 -7.57
C PRO A 49 8.70 9.40 -6.84
N GLY A 50 8.23 8.16 -6.85
CA GLY A 50 6.95 7.78 -6.25
C GLY A 50 5.71 8.11 -7.09
N VAL A 51 5.81 8.73 -8.27
CA VAL A 51 4.66 9.06 -9.11
C VAL A 51 4.82 8.51 -10.52
N LEU A 52 3.85 7.72 -10.95
CA LEU A 52 3.79 7.08 -12.27
C LEU A 52 2.47 7.41 -12.97
N VAL A 53 2.51 7.42 -14.29
CA VAL A 53 1.33 7.44 -15.16
C VAL A 53 1.31 6.19 -16.03
N HIS A 54 0.14 5.59 -16.19
CA HIS A 54 -0.15 4.59 -17.20
C HIS A 54 -1.07 5.21 -18.25
N VAL A 55 -0.62 5.22 -19.50
CA VAL A 55 -1.39 5.77 -20.61
C VAL A 55 -2.10 4.64 -21.32
N ALA A 56 -3.40 4.82 -21.57
CA ALA A 56 -4.24 3.86 -22.29
C ALA A 56 -5.11 4.58 -23.31
N GLU A 57 -5.65 3.82 -24.27
CA GLU A 57 -6.44 4.37 -25.39
C GLU A 57 -7.63 5.25 -24.97
N SER A 58 -8.17 5.01 -23.77
CA SER A 58 -9.41 5.64 -23.31
C SER A 58 -9.27 6.52 -22.06
N GLY A 59 -8.03 6.88 -21.71
CA GLY A 59 -7.66 7.77 -20.61
C GLY A 59 -6.47 7.28 -19.79
N ASP A 60 -5.82 8.20 -19.08
CA ASP A 60 -4.63 7.95 -18.26
C ASP A 60 -4.99 7.60 -16.80
N ASP A 61 -4.14 6.81 -16.15
CA ASP A 61 -4.20 6.52 -14.72
C ASP A 61 -2.90 6.97 -14.05
N PHE A 62 -3.01 7.79 -13.02
CA PHE A 62 -1.87 8.31 -12.26
C PHE A 62 -1.79 7.59 -10.93
N THR A 63 -0.60 7.15 -10.52
CA THR A 63 -0.39 6.43 -9.26
C THR A 63 0.65 7.16 -8.41
N VAL A 64 0.34 7.36 -7.14
CA VAL A 64 1.27 7.80 -6.09
C VAL A 64 1.60 6.62 -5.18
N ARG A 65 2.86 6.20 -5.19
CA ARG A 65 3.38 5.10 -4.36
C ARG A 65 3.98 5.65 -3.07
N CYS A 66 3.55 5.07 -1.95
CA CYS A 66 4.02 5.41 -0.61
C CYS A 66 4.61 4.20 0.10
N GLY A 67 5.64 4.42 0.90
CA GLY A 67 6.22 3.43 1.80
C GLY A 67 5.20 3.02 2.86
N GLY A 68 5.20 1.74 3.21
CA GLY A 68 4.39 1.18 4.29
C GLY A 68 5.23 0.33 5.22
N ALA A 69 4.94 0.37 6.52
CA ALA A 69 5.68 -0.38 7.52
C ALA A 69 5.39 -1.90 7.50
N ARG A 70 4.40 -2.36 6.71
CA ARG A 70 3.80 -3.72 6.71
C ARG A 70 3.11 -4.06 8.04
N VAL A 71 3.85 -3.96 9.14
CA VAL A 71 3.44 -3.68 10.53
C VAL A 71 2.43 -2.54 10.66
N MET A 72 1.10 -2.75 10.67
CA MET A 72 0.17 -1.63 10.83
C MET A 72 -0.99 -1.90 11.78
N SER A 73 -1.40 -0.84 12.48
CA SER A 73 -2.61 -0.84 13.30
C SER A 73 -3.87 -0.67 12.43
N THR A 74 -5.02 -1.07 12.96
CA THR A 74 -6.31 -0.80 12.32
C THR A 74 -6.62 0.69 12.22
N THR A 75 -6.09 1.51 13.13
CA THR A 75 -6.20 2.98 13.05
C THR A 75 -5.45 3.54 11.84
N HIS A 76 -4.26 3.02 11.55
CA HIS A 76 -3.51 3.41 10.37
C HIS A 76 -4.18 2.92 9.08
N ILE A 77 -4.75 1.70 9.06
CA ILE A 77 -5.57 1.22 7.93
C ILE A 77 -6.76 2.15 7.67
N ARG A 78 -7.48 2.58 8.71
CA ARG A 78 -8.58 3.55 8.56
C ARG A 78 -8.10 4.91 8.03
N GLU A 79 -6.90 5.34 8.41
CA GLU A 79 -6.28 6.54 7.86
C GLU A 79 -5.85 6.35 6.40
N ILE A 80 -5.38 5.17 6.00
CA ILE A 80 -5.09 4.83 4.60
C ILE A 80 -6.37 4.95 3.75
N VAL A 81 -7.51 4.55 4.30
CA VAL A 81 -8.83 4.66 3.64
C VAL A 81 -9.30 6.12 3.48
N ILE A 82 -8.55 7.13 3.96
CA ILE A 82 -8.73 8.54 3.55
C ILE A 82 -8.57 8.73 2.03
N ALA A 83 -8.08 7.71 1.32
CA ALA A 83 -8.27 7.55 -0.12
C ALA A 83 -9.69 7.88 -0.62
N GLU A 84 -10.76 7.72 0.19
CA GLU A 84 -12.12 8.19 -0.16
C GLU A 84 -12.18 9.67 -0.59
N LYS A 85 -11.34 10.53 -0.01
CA LYS A 85 -11.32 11.97 -0.32
C LYS A 85 -10.77 12.27 -1.72
N HIS A 86 -9.88 11.43 -2.24
CA HIS A 86 -9.13 11.71 -3.48
C HIS A 86 -9.40 10.70 -4.60
N TRP A 87 -9.92 9.50 -4.27
CA TRP A 87 -9.99 8.37 -5.20
C TRP A 87 -11.12 7.37 -4.91
N ASP A 88 -12.30 7.86 -4.54
CA ASP A 88 -13.55 7.07 -4.45
C ASP A 88 -13.42 5.76 -3.63
N GLY A 89 -12.51 5.75 -2.64
CA GLY A 89 -12.29 4.62 -1.74
C GLY A 89 -11.44 3.48 -2.30
N HIS A 90 -10.86 3.64 -3.49
CA HIS A 90 -9.95 2.64 -4.05
C HIS A 90 -8.51 2.84 -3.56
N LEU A 91 -7.77 1.74 -3.44
CA LEU A 91 -6.32 1.72 -3.24
C LEU A 91 -5.80 0.33 -3.54
N ARG A 92 -4.48 0.17 -3.66
CA ARG A 92 -3.87 -1.16 -3.72
C ARG A 92 -2.57 -1.20 -2.94
N PHE A 93 -2.14 -2.42 -2.61
CA PHE A 93 -0.81 -2.69 -2.06
C PHE A 93 0.06 -3.35 -3.11
N THR A 94 1.34 -3.01 -3.12
CA THR A 94 2.32 -3.65 -4.01
C THR A 94 2.83 -4.96 -3.40
N THR A 95 3.48 -5.77 -4.23
CA THR A 95 4.18 -6.99 -3.80
C THR A 95 5.33 -6.74 -2.81
N ARG A 96 5.75 -5.48 -2.62
CA ARG A 96 6.75 -5.06 -1.62
C ARG A 96 6.12 -4.32 -0.43
N ASN A 97 4.82 -4.47 -0.23
CA ASN A 97 4.05 -3.89 0.88
C ASN A 97 4.04 -2.35 0.89
N ASN A 98 4.30 -1.71 -0.25
CA ASN A 98 4.02 -0.28 -0.43
C ASN A 98 2.53 -0.08 -0.71
N MET A 99 2.05 1.12 -0.42
CA MET A 99 0.69 1.55 -0.74
C MET A 99 0.69 2.31 -2.05
N GLU A 100 -0.34 2.14 -2.85
CA GLU A 100 -0.53 2.89 -4.08
C GLU A 100 -1.94 3.49 -4.10
N PHE A 101 -1.95 4.82 -4.15
CA PHE A 101 -3.14 5.63 -4.38
C PHE A 101 -3.17 5.98 -5.86
N MET A 102 -4.31 5.86 -6.51
CA MET A 102 -4.45 6.18 -7.93
C MET A 102 -5.31 7.46 -8.07
N VAL A 103 -5.19 8.20 -9.17
CA VAL A 103 -6.06 9.33 -9.55
C VAL A 103 -6.24 9.32 -11.08
N ASP A 104 -7.37 9.79 -11.59
CA ASP A 104 -7.81 9.69 -12.99
C ASP A 104 -7.43 10.94 -13.79
N SER A 105 -6.84 11.94 -13.14
CA SER A 105 -6.43 13.18 -13.77
C SER A 105 -5.17 13.76 -13.14
N LYS A 106 -4.36 14.40 -13.99
CA LYS A 106 -3.05 14.95 -13.59
C LYS A 106 -3.17 16.06 -12.55
N ASP A 107 -4.24 16.84 -12.58
CA ASP A 107 -4.50 17.94 -11.64
C ASP A 107 -4.79 17.46 -10.21
N LYS A 108 -5.24 16.20 -10.03
CA LYS A 108 -5.45 15.59 -8.70
C LYS A 108 -4.17 15.05 -8.06
N VAL A 109 -3.10 14.85 -8.82
CA VAL A 109 -1.84 14.27 -8.33
C VAL A 109 -1.19 15.16 -7.27
N GLU A 110 -1.06 16.45 -7.54
CA GLU A 110 -0.36 17.37 -6.64
C GLU A 110 -1.12 17.62 -5.32
N PRO A 111 -2.46 17.80 -5.30
CA PRO A 111 -3.24 17.78 -4.07
C PRO A 111 -3.05 16.52 -3.22
N LEU A 112 -3.04 15.34 -3.86
CA LEU A 112 -2.82 14.06 -3.19
C LEU A 112 -1.41 13.98 -2.59
N VAL A 113 -0.38 14.34 -3.35
CA VAL A 113 1.02 14.38 -2.90
C VAL A 113 1.17 15.24 -1.64
N LYS A 114 0.62 16.46 -1.65
CA LYS A 114 0.69 17.38 -0.51
C LYS A 114 0.01 16.84 0.75
N ASP A 115 -1.16 16.21 0.59
CA ASP A 115 -1.86 15.60 1.72
C ASP A 115 -1.03 14.47 2.33
N LEU A 116 -0.48 13.58 1.50
CA LEU A 116 0.34 12.44 1.94
C LEU A 116 1.64 12.90 2.64
N GLU A 117 2.33 13.90 2.09
CA GLU A 117 3.57 14.45 2.66
C GLU A 117 3.35 15.17 3.99
N SER A 118 2.16 15.74 4.21
CA SER A 118 1.82 16.45 5.45
C SER A 118 1.67 15.53 6.67
N ARG A 119 1.55 14.22 6.45
CA ARG A 119 1.14 13.25 7.46
C ARG A 119 2.34 12.61 8.16
N LYS A 120 2.43 12.84 9.46
CA LYS A 120 3.48 12.28 10.33
C LYS A 120 2.88 11.65 11.58
N PHE A 121 3.58 10.67 12.13
CA PHE A 121 3.35 10.22 13.49
C PHE A 121 3.92 11.23 14.49
N ASP A 122 3.46 11.19 15.73
CA ASP A 122 3.92 12.10 16.80
C ASP A 122 5.44 12.04 17.02
N GLY A 123 6.07 10.88 16.75
CA GLY A 123 7.52 10.69 16.77
C GLY A 123 8.28 11.26 15.57
N GLY A 124 7.60 11.96 14.66
CA GLY A 124 8.20 12.67 13.52
C GLY A 124 8.40 11.85 12.25
N SER A 125 8.20 10.53 12.29
CA SER A 125 8.25 9.68 11.08
C SER A 125 7.09 9.97 10.13
N PHE A 126 7.36 9.90 8.82
CA PHE A 126 6.34 10.02 7.79
C PHE A 126 5.36 8.84 7.87
N LYS A 127 4.07 9.13 7.78
CA LYS A 127 3.03 8.09 7.62
C LYS A 127 3.00 7.53 6.21
N PHE A 128 3.22 8.40 5.21
CA PHE A 128 3.11 8.05 3.79
C PHE A 128 4.29 8.63 2.98
N PRO A 129 5.55 8.23 3.25
CA PRO A 129 6.69 8.72 2.48
C PRO A 129 6.53 8.32 1.01
N ILE A 130 6.57 9.29 0.09
CA ILE A 130 6.39 9.05 -1.35
C ILE A 130 7.71 8.61 -1.97
N GLY A 131 7.69 7.57 -2.80
CA GLY A 131 8.91 7.03 -3.42
C GLY A 131 8.81 5.57 -3.87
N GLY A 132 9.96 4.91 -3.98
CA GLY A 132 10.06 3.46 -4.24
C GLY A 132 9.73 3.06 -5.67
N THR A 133 9.96 3.96 -6.64
CA THR A 133 9.78 3.73 -8.08
C THR A 133 11.14 3.78 -8.79
N GLY A 134 11.22 3.28 -10.03
CA GLY A 134 12.44 3.36 -10.84
C GLY A 134 13.71 2.80 -10.16
N ALA A 135 14.86 3.42 -10.48
CA ALA A 135 16.17 3.02 -9.98
C ALA A 135 16.49 3.69 -8.63
N GLY A 136 15.83 3.19 -7.59
CA GLY A 136 16.05 3.52 -6.18
C GLY A 136 15.91 2.28 -5.30
N ILE A 137 15.79 2.48 -3.98
CA ILE A 137 15.54 1.39 -3.01
C ILE A 137 14.05 1.37 -2.65
N SER A 138 13.36 0.24 -2.79
CA SER A 138 11.89 0.21 -2.59
C SER A 138 11.43 -0.75 -1.51
N ASN A 139 11.38 -0.28 -0.26
CA ASN A 139 10.95 -1.06 0.91
C ASN A 139 11.77 -2.37 1.07
N ILE A 140 11.60 -3.06 2.19
CA ILE A 140 12.29 -4.32 2.47
C ILE A 140 11.24 -5.39 2.73
N VAL A 141 11.23 -6.43 1.90
CA VAL A 141 10.45 -7.64 2.17
C VAL A 141 11.03 -8.30 3.42
N HIS A 142 10.21 -8.50 4.44
CA HIS A 142 10.67 -8.97 5.75
C HIS A 142 9.65 -9.91 6.40
N THR A 143 10.08 -10.56 7.47
CA THR A 143 9.35 -11.66 8.12
C THR A 143 8.82 -11.26 9.49
N GLN A 144 8.43 -12.25 10.30
CA GLN A 144 7.78 -12.02 11.60
C GLN A 144 8.75 -11.59 12.70
N GLY A 145 10.03 -11.98 12.68
CA GLY A 145 10.97 -11.65 13.77
C GLY A 145 10.43 -11.98 15.17
N TRP A 146 10.73 -11.13 16.15
CA TRP A 146 10.33 -11.31 17.55
C TRP A 146 8.87 -10.96 17.84
N ILE A 147 8.13 -10.35 16.90
CA ILE A 147 6.73 -9.96 17.15
C ILE A 147 5.78 -11.17 17.25
N HIS A 148 6.13 -12.29 16.62
CA HIS A 148 5.21 -13.42 16.48
C HIS A 148 5.87 -14.79 16.25
N CYS A 149 7.09 -14.86 15.70
CA CYS A 149 7.72 -16.16 15.44
C CYS A 149 8.28 -16.76 16.75
N HIS A 150 8.30 -18.08 16.88
CA HIS A 150 8.91 -18.80 18.00
C HIS A 150 10.33 -19.32 17.71
N THR A 151 10.75 -19.34 16.44
CA THR A 151 12.12 -19.69 16.02
C THR A 151 12.97 -18.52 15.47
N PRO A 152 12.76 -17.23 15.82
CA PRO A 152 13.55 -16.14 15.27
C PRO A 152 14.94 -16.10 15.92
N ALA A 153 15.97 -15.99 15.08
CA ALA A 153 17.34 -15.71 15.56
C ALA A 153 17.64 -14.20 15.67
N THR A 154 16.79 -13.34 15.11
CA THR A 154 16.87 -11.88 15.19
C THR A 154 15.50 -11.25 14.92
N ASP A 155 15.38 -9.96 15.18
CA ASP A 155 14.19 -9.20 14.83
C ASP A 155 14.14 -8.83 13.33
N ALA A 156 12.92 -8.71 12.81
CA ALA A 156 12.67 -8.26 11.44
C ALA A 156 12.32 -6.77 11.37
N TRP A 157 11.53 -6.26 12.32
CA TRP A 157 10.91 -4.93 12.21
C TRP A 157 11.89 -3.82 12.56
N GLY A 158 12.61 -3.99 13.67
CA GLY A 158 13.63 -3.07 14.12
C GLY A 158 14.78 -2.97 13.13
N THR A 159 15.20 -4.08 12.54
CA THR A 159 16.26 -4.11 11.52
C THR A 159 15.80 -3.42 10.23
N VAL A 160 14.59 -3.70 9.73
CA VAL A 160 14.02 -2.99 8.57
C VAL A 160 13.88 -1.50 8.84
N LYS A 161 13.37 -1.09 10.00
CA LYS A 161 13.24 0.31 10.38
C LYS A 161 14.59 1.01 10.40
N ALA A 162 15.57 0.43 11.09
CA ALA A 162 16.92 1.00 11.18
C ALA A 162 17.58 1.13 9.80
N THR A 163 17.44 0.12 8.92
CA THR A 163 17.98 0.21 7.56
C THR A 163 17.25 1.23 6.71
N MET A 164 15.92 1.24 6.71
CA MET A 164 15.12 2.16 5.88
C MET A 164 15.28 3.62 6.29
N ASP A 165 15.57 3.91 7.57
CA ASP A 165 15.89 5.27 8.00
C ASP A 165 17.17 5.79 7.33
N GLU A 166 18.19 4.93 7.26
CA GLU A 166 19.49 5.29 6.70
C GLU A 166 19.47 5.41 5.17
N VAL A 167 18.60 4.63 4.51
CA VAL A 167 18.43 4.67 3.05
C VAL A 167 17.16 5.37 2.59
N LEU A 168 16.48 6.12 3.46
CA LEU A 168 15.23 6.81 3.12
C LEU A 168 15.41 7.74 1.92
N ARG A 169 16.58 8.39 1.81
CA ARG A 169 16.92 9.21 0.66
C ARG A 169 16.83 8.43 -0.66
N GLU A 170 17.35 7.20 -0.71
CA GLU A 170 17.31 6.34 -1.91
C GLU A 170 15.93 5.82 -2.25
N PHE A 171 15.02 5.81 -1.26
CA PHE A 171 13.62 5.55 -1.50
C PHE A 171 12.95 6.73 -2.22
N GLN A 172 13.39 7.97 -1.96
CA GLN A 172 12.76 9.20 -2.44
C GLN A 172 13.39 9.77 -3.73
N ILE A 173 14.43 9.14 -4.29
CA ILE A 173 15.10 9.60 -5.52
C ILE A 173 15.44 8.44 -6.45
N LEU A 174 15.78 8.77 -7.71
CA LEU A 174 16.11 7.81 -8.76
C LEU A 174 17.60 7.93 -9.17
N ARG A 175 18.53 7.54 -8.28
CA ARG A 175 19.98 7.70 -8.52
C ARG A 175 20.78 6.41 -8.57
N MET A 176 20.15 5.27 -8.33
CA MET A 176 20.84 3.98 -8.35
C MET A 176 21.09 3.54 -9.80
N PRO A 177 22.10 2.68 -10.06
CA PRO A 177 22.29 2.12 -11.41
C PRO A 177 21.11 1.29 -11.90
N ALA A 178 20.38 0.65 -10.96
CA ALA A 178 19.18 -0.13 -11.20
C ALA A 178 18.33 -0.15 -9.92
N HIS A 179 17.15 -0.77 -9.99
CA HIS A 179 16.29 -1.01 -8.82
C HIS A 179 16.97 -1.93 -7.80
N LEU A 180 16.82 -1.63 -6.51
CA LEU A 180 17.30 -2.45 -5.40
C LEU A 180 16.18 -2.75 -4.38
#